data_AF-A0A8H5ZX29-F1
#
_entry.id   AF-A0A8H5ZX29-F1
#
_cell.length_a   1.000
_cell.length_b   1.000
_cell.length_c   1.000
_cell.angle_alpha   90.00
_cell.angle_beta   90.00
_cell.angle_gamma   90.00
#
_symmetry.space_group_name_H-M   'P 1'
#
loop_
_entity.id
_entity.type
_entity.pdbx_description
1 polymer ?
#
loop_
_entity_poly.entity_id
_entity_poly.type
_entity_poly.pdbx_seq_one_letter_code
_entity_poly.pdbx_strand_id
1 'polypeptide(L)'
;MSSVFHLLESHLFTLPWNSMSEAEQPKISYDRSRAIGRAFQFTMSDILHLTPKFWKFHRENICALDICASSLVTIQCNLVAGTLAPFVQDHPEHRLLLDQILNFDVNAQFLLTELGHGLDAKNLETTATLLEDGGFDLHTPHINAAK
;
A
#
# COMPACT_ATOMS: atom_id res chain seq x y z
N MET A 1 -9.49 16.90 -17.36
CA MET A 1 -8.69 15.78 -17.90
C MET A 1 -8.12 14.97 -16.75
N SER A 2 -8.11 13.64 -16.82
CA SER A 2 -7.51 12.81 -15.77
C SER A 2 -6.00 13.09 -15.71
N SER A 3 -5.48 13.24 -14.50
CA SER A 3 -4.07 13.58 -14.26
C SER A 3 -3.12 12.44 -14.62
N VAL A 4 -3.64 11.25 -14.91
CA VAL A 4 -2.85 10.04 -15.16
C VAL A 4 -2.91 9.51 -16.58
N PHE A 5 -3.64 10.16 -17.52
CA PHE A 5 -3.74 9.68 -18.90
C PHE A 5 -2.36 9.53 -19.58
N HIS A 6 -1.45 10.46 -19.32
CA HIS A 6 -0.08 10.42 -19.85
C HIS A 6 0.69 9.15 -19.45
N LEU A 7 0.31 8.49 -18.34
CA LEU A 7 0.94 7.23 -17.93
C LEU A 7 0.62 6.10 -18.92
N LEU A 8 -0.58 6.07 -19.49
CA LEU A 8 -1.02 5.02 -20.43
C LEU A 8 -0.17 5.01 -21.71
N GLU A 9 0.39 6.16 -22.08
CA GLU A 9 1.26 6.33 -23.25
C GLU A 9 2.74 6.10 -22.92
N SER A 10 3.08 5.97 -21.63
CA SER A 10 4.47 5.80 -21.22
C SER A 10 4.97 4.38 -21.54
N HIS A 11 6.30 4.26 -21.71
CA HIS A 11 6.94 2.97 -21.96
C HIS A 11 6.53 1.91 -20.91
N LEU A 12 6.45 2.32 -19.64
CA LEU A 12 6.12 1.42 -18.53
C LEU A 12 4.73 0.76 -18.67
N PHE A 13 3.75 1.45 -19.23
CA PHE A 13 2.38 0.93 -19.40
C PHE A 13 2.13 0.30 -20.78
N THR A 14 3.07 0.44 -21.70
CA THR A 14 3.00 -0.16 -23.06
C THR A 14 3.82 -1.44 -23.20
N LEU A 15 4.61 -1.82 -22.18
CA LEU A 15 5.34 -3.09 -22.15
C LEU A 15 4.40 -4.30 -22.27
N PRO A 16 4.69 -5.29 -23.14
CA PRO A 16 3.77 -6.40 -23.39
C PRO A 16 3.80 -7.41 -22.24
N TRP A 17 2.71 -7.48 -21.48
CA TRP A 17 2.59 -8.40 -20.32
C TRP A 17 2.97 -9.83 -20.65
N ASN A 18 2.43 -10.37 -21.75
CA ASN A 18 2.63 -11.75 -22.17
C ASN A 18 4.06 -12.09 -22.63
N SER A 19 4.92 -11.07 -22.80
CA SER A 19 6.33 -11.27 -23.17
C SER A 19 7.27 -11.30 -21.97
N MET A 20 6.76 -11.02 -20.76
CA MET A 20 7.54 -10.97 -19.53
C MET A 20 7.56 -12.33 -18.82
N SER A 21 8.71 -12.65 -18.22
CA SER A 21 8.88 -13.78 -17.32
C SER A 21 8.08 -13.63 -16.02
N GLU A 22 7.92 -14.73 -15.28
CA GLU A 22 7.25 -14.75 -13.98
C GLU A 22 7.90 -13.80 -12.96
N ALA A 23 9.22 -13.56 -13.05
CA ALA A 23 9.93 -12.65 -12.16
C ALA A 23 9.76 -11.16 -12.55
N GLU A 24 9.55 -10.87 -13.84
CA GLU A 24 9.39 -9.51 -14.35
C GLU A 24 7.99 -8.95 -14.12
N GLN A 25 6.97 -9.82 -14.11
CA GLN A 25 5.57 -9.41 -13.93
C GLN A 25 5.28 -8.76 -12.56
N PRO A 26 5.74 -9.29 -11.41
CA PRO A 26 5.58 -8.59 -10.14
C PRO A 26 6.31 -7.25 -10.14
N LYS A 27 7.54 -7.24 -10.67
CA LYS A 27 8.38 -6.05 -10.71
C LYS A 27 7.69 -4.90 -11.46
N ILE A 28 7.09 -5.18 -12.63
CA ILE A 28 6.43 -4.12 -13.39
C ILE A 28 5.20 -3.57 -12.66
N SER A 29 4.44 -4.38 -11.93
CA SER A 29 3.32 -3.90 -11.13
C SER A 29 3.78 -2.99 -9.98
N TYR A 30 4.92 -3.29 -9.34
CA TYR A 30 5.53 -2.37 -8.36
C TYR A 30 5.97 -1.05 -9.01
N ASP A 31 6.65 -1.10 -10.15
CA ASP A 31 7.11 0.10 -10.85
C ASP A 31 5.90 0.96 -11.30
N ARG A 32 4.84 0.33 -11.81
CA ARG A 32 3.57 0.99 -12.21
C ARG A 32 2.83 1.58 -11.01
N SER A 33 2.71 0.85 -9.90
CA SER A 33 2.04 1.37 -8.69
C SER A 33 2.74 2.61 -8.15
N ARG A 34 4.08 2.64 -8.15
CA ARG A 34 4.87 3.83 -7.80
C ARG A 34 4.59 5.00 -8.75
N ALA A 35 4.54 4.76 -10.06
CA ALA A 35 4.22 5.78 -11.05
C ALA A 35 2.81 6.37 -10.86
N ILE A 36 1.81 5.50 -10.65
CA ILE A 36 0.42 5.89 -10.38
C ILE A 36 0.34 6.73 -9.11
N GLY A 37 0.89 6.22 -8.00
CA GLY A 37 0.88 6.89 -6.70
C GLY A 37 1.49 8.28 -6.76
N ARG A 38 2.67 8.41 -7.39
CA ARG A 38 3.36 9.69 -7.59
C ARG A 38 2.60 10.65 -8.49
N ALA A 39 1.85 10.16 -9.47
CA ALA A 39 1.02 11.01 -10.32
C ALA A 39 -0.24 11.53 -9.61
N PHE A 40 -0.75 10.79 -8.61
CA PHE A 40 -1.89 11.21 -7.80
C PHE A 40 -1.52 12.21 -6.69
N GLN A 41 -0.30 12.13 -6.15
CA GLN A 41 0.19 13.03 -5.10
C GLN A 41 -0.81 13.12 -3.93
N PHE A 42 -1.10 11.96 -3.33
CA PHE A 42 -1.97 11.90 -2.16
C PHE A 42 -1.33 12.64 -0.98
N THR A 43 -2.15 13.41 -0.28
CA THR A 43 -1.77 14.07 0.96
C THR A 43 -2.41 13.35 2.14
N MET A 44 -1.88 13.58 3.35
CA MET A 44 -2.52 13.10 4.58
C MET A 44 -4.00 13.51 4.66
N SER A 45 -4.35 14.73 4.22
CA SER A 45 -5.74 15.20 4.19
C SER A 45 -6.62 14.41 3.21
N ASP A 46 -6.06 14.04 2.05
CA ASP A 46 -6.77 13.20 1.08
C ASP A 46 -7.12 11.83 1.66
N ILE A 47 -6.23 11.26 2.48
CA ILE A 47 -6.42 9.98 3.17
C ILE A 47 -7.40 10.11 4.34
N LEU A 48 -7.18 11.04 5.26
CA LEU A 48 -8.00 11.20 6.46
C LEU A 48 -9.46 11.53 6.15
N HIS A 49 -9.67 12.35 5.12
CA HIS A 49 -11.00 12.89 4.81
C HIS A 49 -11.64 12.25 3.58
N LEU A 50 -10.99 11.23 2.99
CA LEU A 50 -11.43 10.54 1.78
C LEU A 50 -11.90 11.53 0.71
N THR A 51 -11.05 12.53 0.42
CA THR A 51 -11.41 13.65 -0.47
C THR A 51 -11.81 13.13 -1.84
N PRO A 52 -12.45 13.94 -2.71
CA PRO A 52 -12.75 13.52 -4.07
C PRO A 52 -11.54 12.98 -4.85
N LYS A 53 -10.31 13.39 -4.50
CA LYS A 53 -9.07 12.85 -5.09
C LYS A 53 -8.89 11.36 -4.78
N PHE A 54 -9.13 10.94 -3.53
CA PHE A 54 -9.09 9.53 -3.11
C PHE A 54 -10.01 8.67 -3.98
N TRP A 55 -11.28 9.08 -4.09
CA TRP A 55 -12.28 8.37 -4.90
C TRP A 55 -12.06 8.49 -6.41
N LYS A 56 -11.37 9.54 -6.88
CA LYS A 56 -11.04 9.69 -8.30
C LYS A 56 -10.10 8.57 -8.74
N PHE A 57 -9.07 8.26 -7.96
CA PHE A 57 -8.15 7.15 -8.26
C PHE A 57 -8.87 5.83 -8.51
N HIS A 58 -9.77 5.43 -7.61
CA HIS A 58 -10.52 4.18 -7.75
C HIS A 58 -11.45 4.11 -8.97
N ARG A 59 -11.66 5.24 -9.67
CA ARG A 59 -12.49 5.34 -10.88
C ARG A 59 -11.69 5.56 -12.15
N GLU A 60 -10.37 5.66 -12.08
CA GLU A 60 -9.53 5.81 -13.27
C GLU A 60 -9.41 4.49 -14.04
N ASN A 61 -9.39 4.58 -15.37
CA ASN A 61 -9.24 3.44 -16.27
C ASN A 61 -7.92 2.68 -16.05
N ILE A 62 -6.90 3.35 -15.51
CA ILE A 62 -5.61 2.72 -15.19
C ILE A 62 -5.77 1.55 -14.20
N CYS A 63 -6.80 1.60 -13.34
CA CYS A 63 -7.13 0.51 -12.42
C CYS A 63 -7.69 -0.73 -13.09
N ALA A 64 -8.38 -0.55 -14.22
CA ALA A 64 -8.84 -1.67 -15.04
C ALA A 64 -7.73 -2.26 -15.91
N LEU A 65 -6.72 -1.45 -16.28
CA LEU A 65 -5.58 -1.90 -17.08
C LEU A 65 -4.61 -2.79 -16.29
N ASP A 66 -4.30 -2.42 -15.05
CA ASP A 66 -3.36 -3.16 -14.20
C ASP A 66 -3.90 -3.23 -12.76
N ILE A 67 -4.71 -4.27 -12.52
CA ILE A 67 -5.34 -4.48 -11.21
C ILE A 67 -4.30 -4.75 -10.12
N CYS A 68 -3.16 -5.39 -10.45
CA CYS A 68 -2.09 -5.65 -9.50
C CYS A 68 -1.45 -4.35 -9.01
N ALA A 69 -1.10 -3.45 -9.93
CA ALA A 69 -0.56 -2.13 -9.58
C ALA A 69 -1.58 -1.32 -8.77
N SER A 70 -2.87 -1.37 -9.13
CA SER A 70 -3.91 -0.65 -8.39
C SER A 70 -4.20 -1.24 -7.01
N SER A 71 -4.10 -2.55 -6.84
CA SER A 71 -4.15 -3.19 -5.53
C SER A 71 -2.99 -2.73 -4.65
N LEU A 72 -1.77 -2.60 -5.19
CA LEU A 72 -0.62 -2.08 -4.45
C LEU A 72 -0.82 -0.63 -4.00
N VAL A 73 -1.31 0.25 -4.88
CA VAL A 73 -1.66 1.65 -4.50
C VAL A 73 -2.75 1.66 -3.43
N THR A 74 -3.77 0.80 -3.57
CA THR A 74 -4.86 0.70 -2.60
C THR A 74 -4.38 0.23 -1.24
N ILE A 75 -3.57 -0.83 -1.17
CA ILE A 75 -2.98 -1.29 0.10
C ILE A 75 -2.19 -0.16 0.76
N GLN A 76 -1.34 0.51 -0.02
CA GLN A 76 -0.45 1.55 0.50
C GLN A 76 -1.23 2.78 1.02
N CYS A 77 -2.20 3.29 0.26
CA CYS A 77 -2.93 4.50 0.60
C CYS A 77 -4.15 4.25 1.51
N ASN A 78 -4.92 3.20 1.27
CA ASN A 78 -6.14 2.91 2.04
C ASN A 78 -5.81 2.18 3.35
N LEU A 79 -5.00 1.12 3.28
CA LEU A 79 -4.76 0.29 4.46
C LEU A 79 -3.63 0.87 5.31
N VAL A 80 -2.44 1.05 4.75
CA VAL A 80 -1.28 1.49 5.53
C VAL A 80 -1.40 2.96 5.92
N ALA A 81 -1.46 3.87 4.94
CA ALA A 81 -1.56 5.30 5.25
C ALA A 81 -2.87 5.63 5.98
N GLY A 82 -3.98 4.96 5.65
CA GLY A 82 -5.24 5.11 6.38
C GLY A 82 -5.16 4.68 7.84
N THR A 83 -4.33 3.67 8.16
CA THR A 83 -4.06 3.28 9.54
C THR A 83 -3.13 4.28 10.22
N LEU A 84 -2.06 4.71 9.56
CA LEU A 84 -1.02 5.55 10.19
C LEU A 84 -1.45 7.02 10.36
N ALA A 85 -2.17 7.58 9.40
CA ALA A 85 -2.49 9.01 9.35
C ALA A 85 -3.23 9.55 10.58
N PRO A 86 -4.21 8.84 11.19
CA PRO A 86 -4.84 9.28 12.44
C PRO A 86 -3.83 9.41 13.59
N PHE A 87 -2.91 8.47 13.74
CA PHE A 87 -1.92 8.50 14.82
C PHE A 87 -0.89 9.61 14.63
N VAL A 88 -0.55 9.97 13.40
CA VAL A 88 0.41 11.07 13.12
C VAL A 88 -0.06 12.42 13.68
N GLN A 89 -1.37 12.62 13.88
CA GLN A 89 -1.89 13.86 14.47
C GLN A 89 -1.39 14.07 15.91
N ASP A 90 -1.29 12.99 16.68
CA ASP A 90 -0.84 12.99 18.08
C ASP A 90 0.64 12.57 18.22
N HIS A 91 1.20 11.91 17.20
CA HIS A 91 2.55 11.35 17.15
C HIS A 91 3.34 11.87 15.94
N PRO A 92 3.82 13.13 15.97
CA PRO A 92 4.47 13.77 14.83
C PRO A 92 5.77 13.08 14.39
N GLU A 93 6.40 12.26 15.24
CA GLU A 93 7.56 11.43 14.90
C GLU A 93 7.28 10.47 13.72
N HIS A 94 6.03 10.07 13.51
CA HIS A 94 5.63 9.19 12.41
C HIS A 94 5.39 9.94 11.09
N ARG A 95 5.45 11.28 11.10
CA ARG A 95 5.18 12.10 9.92
C ARG A 95 6.10 11.77 8.75
N LEU A 96 7.40 11.60 9.02
CA LEU A 96 8.39 11.29 7.98
C LEU A 96 8.05 9.98 7.27
N LEU A 97 7.68 8.94 8.02
CA LEU A 97 7.30 7.64 7.45
C LEU A 97 6.02 7.76 6.61
N LEU A 98 5.01 8.49 7.12
CA LEU A 98 3.78 8.73 6.37
C LEU A 98 4.05 9.45 5.04
N ASP A 99 4.90 10.48 5.04
CA ASP A 99 5.25 11.21 3.82
C ASP A 99 6.01 10.30 2.83
N GLN A 100 6.93 9.44 3.29
CA GLN A 100 7.60 8.44 2.45
C GLN A 100 6.63 7.42 1.84
N ILE A 101 5.61 6.99 2.60
CA ILE A 101 4.55 6.10 2.13
C ILE A 101 3.72 6.78 1.05
N LEU A 102 3.28 8.01 1.27
CA LEU A 102 2.43 8.76 0.33
C LEU A 102 3.18 9.18 -0.94
N ASN A 103 4.49 9.40 -0.85
CA ASN A 103 5.36 9.69 -2.00
C ASN A 103 5.83 8.44 -2.77
N PHE A 104 5.47 7.24 -2.27
CA PHE A 104 5.93 5.96 -2.81
C PHE A 104 7.46 5.88 -2.88
N ASP A 105 8.14 6.37 -1.85
CA ASP A 105 9.58 6.21 -1.68
C ASP A 105 9.88 4.85 -1.04
N VAL A 106 8.99 4.41 -0.15
CA VAL A 106 8.92 3.04 0.38
C VAL A 106 7.70 2.31 -0.18
N ASN A 107 7.75 0.97 -0.16
CA ASN A 107 6.57 0.14 -0.38
C ASN A 107 6.10 -0.40 0.98
N ALA A 108 4.86 -0.10 1.34
CA ALA A 108 4.29 -0.54 2.60
C ALA A 108 3.12 -1.50 2.36
N GLN A 109 3.00 -2.50 3.24
CA GLN A 109 2.00 -3.56 3.16
C GLN A 109 1.22 -3.65 4.48
N PHE A 110 0.01 -4.19 4.40
CA PHE A 110 -0.86 -4.36 5.56
C PHE A 110 -1.04 -5.85 5.87
N LEU A 111 -0.27 -6.34 6.85
CA LEU A 111 -0.17 -7.76 7.20
C LEU A 111 -1.13 -8.09 8.36
N LEU A 112 -2.42 -8.24 8.03
CA LEU A 112 -3.45 -8.59 9.02
C LEU A 112 -3.70 -10.10 9.06
N THR A 113 -4.14 -10.65 7.93
CA THR A 113 -4.50 -12.07 7.76
C THR A 113 -3.34 -12.98 8.14
N GLU A 114 -3.66 -14.10 8.77
CA GLU A 114 -2.75 -15.21 9.01
C GLU A 114 -3.26 -16.46 8.27
N LEU A 115 -2.38 -17.43 8.03
CA LEU A 115 -2.76 -18.67 7.36
C LEU A 115 -3.95 -19.38 8.05
N GLY A 116 -4.03 -19.31 9.38
CA GLY A 116 -5.11 -19.87 10.19
C GLY A 116 -6.30 -18.92 10.44
N HIS A 117 -6.13 -17.61 10.22
CA HIS A 117 -7.09 -16.60 10.66
C HIS A 117 -7.33 -15.50 9.61
N GLY A 118 -8.60 -15.30 9.25
CA GLY A 118 -9.00 -14.27 8.29
C GLY A 118 -10.26 -13.53 8.74
N LEU A 119 -11.38 -14.24 8.84
CA LEU A 119 -12.65 -13.67 9.28
C LEU A 119 -12.71 -13.43 10.80
N ASP A 120 -11.78 -13.98 11.56
CA ASP A 120 -11.75 -14.03 13.02
C ASP A 120 -10.51 -13.33 13.60
N ALA A 121 -10.22 -12.12 13.12
CA ALA A 121 -9.02 -11.33 13.47
C ALA A 121 -8.78 -11.10 14.99
N LYS A 122 -9.79 -11.29 15.84
CA LYS A 122 -9.61 -11.25 17.30
C LYS A 122 -8.73 -12.38 17.85
N ASN A 123 -8.57 -13.45 17.08
CA ASN A 123 -7.82 -14.65 17.46
C ASN A 123 -6.47 -14.73 16.74
N LEU A 124 -5.98 -13.64 16.13
CA LEU A 124 -4.65 -13.63 15.54
C LEU A 124 -3.61 -14.05 16.58
N GLU A 125 -2.67 -14.86 16.14
CA GLU A 125 -1.72 -15.56 17.01
C GLU A 125 -0.32 -14.91 16.98
N THR A 126 -0.05 -14.01 16.02
CA THR A 126 1.16 -13.18 16.06
C THR A 126 1.15 -12.28 17.29
N THR A 127 2.21 -12.31 18.08
CA THR A 127 2.33 -11.49 19.30
C THR A 127 3.30 -10.33 19.10
N ALA A 128 3.01 -9.21 19.75
CA ALA A 128 3.93 -8.09 19.94
C ALA A 128 4.17 -7.90 21.45
N THR A 129 5.31 -8.36 21.96
CA THR A 129 5.64 -8.30 23.39
C THR A 129 6.56 -7.13 23.67
N LEU A 130 6.12 -6.19 24.53
CA LEU A 130 6.95 -5.08 25.00
C LEU A 130 8.12 -5.60 25.84
N LEU A 131 9.33 -5.17 25.49
CA LEU A 131 10.58 -5.53 26.15
C LEU A 131 10.97 -4.48 27.21
N GLU A 132 11.91 -4.83 28.09
CA GLU A 132 12.37 -3.94 29.18
C GLU A 132 13.00 -2.64 28.67
N ASP A 133 13.59 -2.67 27.47
CA ASP A 133 14.20 -1.51 26.82
C ASP A 133 13.21 -0.63 26.05
N GLY A 134 11.92 -0.99 26.06
CA GLY A 134 10.86 -0.31 25.31
C GLY A 134 10.70 -0.78 23.85
N GLY A 135 11.52 -1.73 23.39
CA GLY A 135 11.34 -2.40 22.11
C GLY A 135 10.16 -3.38 22.10
N PHE A 136 9.89 -3.97 20.94
CA PHE A 136 8.89 -5.04 20.80
C PHE A 136 9.50 -6.29 20.15
N ASP A 137 9.24 -7.45 20.73
CA ASP A 137 9.44 -8.74 20.06
C ASP A 137 8.20 -9.09 19.24
N LEU A 138 8.38 -9.21 17.92
CA LEU A 138 7.33 -9.61 16.97
C LEU A 138 7.52 -11.09 16.66
N HIS A 139 6.61 -11.92 17.16
CA HIS A 139 6.78 -13.37 17.13
C HIS A 139 5.62 -14.08 16.41
N THR A 140 5.97 -14.93 15.46
CA THR A 140 5.05 -15.88 14.80
C THR A 140 5.27 -17.27 15.43
N PRO A 141 4.38 -17.74 16.32
CA PRO A 141 4.64 -18.94 17.14
C PRO A 141 4.64 -20.25 16.34
N HIS A 142 3.95 -20.29 15.20
CA HIS A 142 3.89 -21.45 14.31
C HIS A 142 3.35 -21.07 12.93
N ILE A 143 3.36 -22.04 12.00
CA ILE A 143 2.99 -21.81 10.60
C ILE A 143 1.58 -21.24 10.40
N ASN A 144 0.59 -21.62 11.20
CA ASN A 144 -0.76 -21.06 11.07
C ASN A 144 -0.85 -19.56 11.42
N ALA A 145 0.11 -19.04 12.20
CA ALA A 145 0.19 -17.63 12.54
C ALA A 145 0.99 -16.81 11.51
N ALA A 146 1.51 -17.44 10.45
CA ALA A 146 2.23 -16.75 9.39
C ALA A 146 1.29 -15.85 8.58
N LYS A 147 1.76 -14.65 8.23
CA LYS A 147 1.04 -13.67 7.40
C LYS A 147 1.03 -14.04 5.92
#